data_AF-A0A392RFN8-F1
#
_entry.id   AF-A0A392RFN8-F1
#
_cell.length_a   1.000
_cell.length_b   1.000
_cell.length_c   1.000
_cell.angle_alpha   90.00
_cell.angle_beta   90.00
_cell.angle_gamma   90.00
#
_symmetry.space_group_name_H-M   'P 1'
#
loop_
_entity.id
_entity.type
_entity.pdbx_description
1 polymer ?
#
loop_
_entity_poly.entity_id
_entity_poly.type
_entity_poly.pdbx_seq_one_letter_code
_entity_poly.pdbx_strand_id
1 'polypeptide(L)'
;MYTSQVGRIVYAKNVLLWDSSTGKLTDFTTRYNFIIDTQNKLVFGHGLAFFIAPVGIEIPPNSSGGFLGLFNTTTMDSSSNNQIIFVEFDSFPNTEWGETTEHVGINNNSVISSVMTPWNASLHSGDTAEV
;
A
#
# COMPACT_ATOMS: atom_id res chain seq x y z
N MET A 1 -4.14 24.85 -0.86
CA MET A 1 -5.16 23.81 -0.68
C MET A 1 -4.53 22.51 -1.12
N TYR A 2 -4.31 21.55 -0.21
CA TYR A 2 -3.84 20.22 -0.58
C TYR A 2 -5.04 19.41 -1.07
N THR A 3 -5.02 18.97 -2.32
CA THR A 3 -6.03 18.03 -2.83
C THR A 3 -5.52 16.63 -2.56
N SER A 4 -6.04 15.99 -1.52
CA SER A 4 -5.76 14.57 -1.28
C SER A 4 -6.56 13.73 -2.28
N GLN A 5 -5.86 12.97 -3.10
CA GLN A 5 -6.45 12.11 -4.13
C GLN A 5 -6.13 10.64 -3.82
N VAL A 6 -6.98 9.76 -4.34
CA VAL A 6 -6.82 8.32 -4.23
C VAL A 6 -7.22 7.69 -5.56
N GLY A 7 -6.44 6.71 -6.00
CA GLY A 7 -6.68 5.96 -7.23
C GLY A 7 -6.33 4.50 -7.01
N ARG A 8 -7.02 3.61 -7.72
CA ARG A 8 -6.82 2.17 -7.60
C ARG A 8 -7.09 1.48 -8.92
N ILE A 9 -6.29 0.47 -9.22
CA ILE A 9 -6.49 -0.42 -10.37
C ILE A 9 -6.52 -1.84 -9.83
N VAL A 10 -7.54 -2.61 -10.21
CA VAL A 10 -7.72 -4.00 -9.77
C VAL A 10 -7.73 -4.93 -10.97
N TYR A 11 -7.16 -6.12 -10.81
CA TYR A 11 -7.26 -7.14 -11.84
C TYR A 11 -8.72 -7.57 -12.00
N ALA A 12 -9.19 -7.67 -13.25
CA ALA A 12 -10.60 -7.84 -13.55
C ALA A 12 -11.18 -9.20 -13.13
N LYS A 13 -10.33 -10.20 -12.85
CA LYS A 13 -10.76 -11.55 -12.45
C LYS A 13 -10.37 -11.81 -11.01
N ASN A 14 -11.25 -12.52 -10.30
CA ASN A 14 -10.98 -13.00 -8.95
C ASN A 14 -9.83 -14.02 -8.98
N VAL A 15 -8.95 -13.96 -7.98
CA VAL A 15 -7.85 -14.90 -7.80
C VAL A 15 -8.15 -15.74 -6.57
N LEU A 16 -8.17 -17.07 -6.73
CA LEU A 16 -8.33 -18.00 -5.61
C LEU A 16 -6.98 -18.18 -4.92
N LEU A 17 -6.83 -17.62 -3.71
CA LEU A 17 -5.57 -17.69 -2.95
C LEU A 17 -5.42 -19.01 -2.18
N TRP A 18 -6.53 -19.58 -1.72
CA TRP A 18 -6.55 -20.86 -1.04
C TRP A 18 -7.92 -21.53 -1.18
N ASP A 19 -7.92 -22.85 -1.12
CA ASP A 19 -9.13 -23.66 -1.08
C ASP A 19 -9.36 -24.18 0.34
N SER A 20 -10.45 -23.77 0.97
CA SER A 20 -10.78 -24.14 2.34
C SER A 20 -11.16 -25.60 2.53
N SER A 21 -11.59 -26.29 1.47
CA SER A 21 -11.97 -27.71 1.52
C SER A 21 -10.74 -28.64 1.48
N THR A 22 -9.69 -28.23 0.77
CA THR A 22 -8.47 -29.02 0.58
C THR A 22 -7.27 -28.49 1.37
N GLY A 23 -7.34 -27.26 1.88
CA GLY A 23 -6.22 -26.56 2.51
C GLY A 23 -5.12 -26.15 1.53
N LYS A 24 -5.34 -26.31 0.21
CA LYS A 24 -4.34 -26.01 -0.81
C LYS A 24 -4.17 -24.50 -0.97
N LEU A 25 -2.92 -24.05 -0.95
CA LEU A 25 -2.53 -22.67 -1.21
C LEU A 25 -2.15 -22.46 -2.69
N THR A 26 -2.32 -21.23 -3.16
CA THR A 26 -1.88 -20.79 -4.48
C THR A 26 -0.59 -19.99 -4.35
N ASP A 27 0.44 -20.41 -5.08
CA ASP A 27 1.66 -19.63 -5.27
C ASP A 27 1.41 -18.55 -6.34
N PHE A 28 1.99 -17.36 -6.13
CA PHE A 28 1.93 -16.29 -7.11
C PHE A 28 3.24 -15.52 -7.20
N THR A 29 3.43 -14.85 -8.33
CA THR A 29 4.48 -13.87 -8.54
C THR A 29 3.88 -12.74 -9.35
N THR A 30 4.13 -11.52 -8.91
CA THR A 30 3.77 -10.31 -9.65
C THR A 30 5.05 -9.59 -10.05
N ARG A 31 5.03 -8.94 -11.21
CA ARG A 31 6.10 -8.05 -11.65
C ARG A 31 5.49 -6.81 -12.26
N TYR A 32 5.96 -5.65 -11.87
CA TYR A 32 5.45 -4.39 -12.38
C TYR A 32 6.52 -3.30 -12.28
N ASN A 33 6.38 -2.32 -13.16
CA ASN A 33 7.21 -1.13 -13.17
C ASN A 33 6.35 0.07 -12.81
N PHE A 34 6.90 0.97 -12.02
CA PHE A 34 6.24 2.24 -11.71
C PHE A 34 7.27 3.35 -11.59
N ILE A 35 6.78 4.59 -11.65
CA ILE A 35 7.56 5.81 -11.45
C ILE A 35 6.84 6.65 -10.40
N ILE A 36 7.56 7.11 -9.38
CA ILE A 36 7.10 8.19 -8.50
C ILE A 36 7.86 9.45 -8.89
N ASP A 37 7.12 10.46 -9.34
CA ASP A 37 7.68 11.79 -9.63
C ASP A 37 7.30 12.75 -8.49
N THR A 38 8.29 13.10 -7.68
CA THR A 38 8.14 14.07 -6.57
C THR A 38 7.98 15.52 -7.06
N GLN A 39 8.22 15.77 -8.35
CA GLN A 39 8.17 17.08 -9.00
C GLN A 39 9.08 18.11 -8.31
N ASN A 40 10.21 17.66 -7.75
CA ASN A 40 11.15 18.48 -6.96
C ASN A 40 10.48 19.24 -5.81
N LYS A 41 9.38 18.71 -5.25
CA LYS A 41 8.73 19.30 -4.09
C LYS A 41 9.46 18.90 -2.81
N LEU A 42 9.52 19.82 -1.86
CA LEU A 42 10.03 19.54 -0.50
C LEU A 42 9.07 18.67 0.31
N VAL A 43 7.79 18.68 -0.04
CA VAL A 43 6.73 17.89 0.58
C VAL A 43 5.95 17.21 -0.54
N PHE A 44 5.96 15.89 -0.55
CA PHE A 44 5.27 15.03 -1.51
C PHE A 44 4.76 13.78 -0.78
N GLY A 45 3.90 13.00 -1.42
CA GLY A 45 3.34 11.80 -0.79
C GLY A 45 2.00 11.38 -1.36
N HIS A 46 1.46 10.24 -0.95
CA HIS A 46 1.97 9.40 0.16
C HIS A 46 2.61 8.08 -0.28
N GLY A 47 2.21 7.48 -1.38
CA GLY A 47 2.89 6.28 -1.87
C GLY A 47 2.08 5.47 -2.86
N LEU A 48 2.56 4.24 -3.09
CA LEU A 48 1.93 3.22 -3.93
C LEU A 48 1.86 1.90 -3.15
N ALA A 49 0.82 1.11 -3.37
CA ALA A 49 0.73 -0.24 -2.80
C ALA A 49 0.29 -1.28 -3.83
N PHE A 50 0.95 -2.43 -3.84
CA PHE A 50 0.39 -3.67 -4.39
C PHE A 50 -0.33 -4.41 -3.27
N PHE A 51 -1.63 -4.70 -3.44
CA PHE A 51 -2.45 -5.26 -2.38
C PHE A 51 -3.24 -6.49 -2.85
N ILE A 52 -3.57 -7.33 -1.88
CA ILE A 52 -4.47 -8.47 -2.00
C ILE A 52 -5.55 -8.28 -0.95
N ALA A 53 -6.81 -8.29 -1.39
CA ALA A 53 -7.96 -7.98 -0.54
C ALA A 53 -9.21 -8.75 -1.00
N PRO A 54 -10.30 -8.78 -0.21
CA PRO A 54 -11.54 -9.44 -0.59
C PRO A 54 -12.13 -8.84 -1.86
N VAL A 55 -12.79 -9.69 -2.65
CA VAL A 55 -13.48 -9.28 -3.88
C VAL A 55 -14.55 -8.24 -3.54
N GLY A 56 -14.57 -7.14 -4.30
CA GLY A 56 -15.55 -6.08 -4.13
C GLY A 56 -15.24 -5.08 -3.03
N ILE A 57 -14.05 -5.12 -2.42
CA ILE A 57 -13.61 -4.08 -1.49
C ILE A 57 -13.64 -2.70 -2.17
N GLU A 58 -14.30 -1.72 -1.55
CA GLU A 58 -14.35 -0.34 -2.04
C GLU A 58 -13.22 0.49 -1.42
N ILE A 59 -12.92 1.66 -1.99
CA ILE A 59 -12.02 2.62 -1.34
C ILE A 59 -12.76 3.18 -0.12
N PRO A 60 -12.23 3.03 1.11
CA PRO A 60 -12.90 3.57 2.29
C PRO A 60 -13.09 5.09 2.20
N PRO A 61 -14.11 5.65 2.87
CA PRO A 61 -14.22 7.10 2.98
C PRO A 61 -13.00 7.65 3.74
N ASN A 62 -12.50 8.80 3.30
CA ASN A 62 -11.31 9.47 3.88
C ASN A 62 -10.04 8.60 3.88
N SER A 63 -9.86 7.81 2.82
CA SER A 63 -8.73 6.87 2.66
C SER A 63 -7.52 7.43 1.89
N SER A 64 -7.51 8.74 1.62
CA SER A 64 -6.36 9.37 0.97
C SER A 64 -5.17 9.53 1.91
N GLY A 65 -4.00 9.83 1.36
CA GLY A 65 -2.80 10.06 2.16
C GLY A 65 -2.13 8.75 2.58
N GLY A 66 -1.56 8.69 3.78
CA GLY A 66 -0.88 7.50 4.30
C GLY A 66 -1.79 6.27 4.43
N PHE A 67 -3.11 6.43 4.28
CA PHE A 67 -4.04 5.30 4.22
C PHE A 67 -4.04 4.55 2.88
N LEU A 68 -3.35 5.09 1.87
CA LEU A 68 -3.09 4.50 0.55
C LEU A 68 -4.33 3.97 -0.21
N GLY A 69 -5.53 4.46 0.13
CA GLY A 69 -6.77 3.95 -0.45
C GLY A 69 -7.24 2.59 0.08
N LEU A 70 -6.59 2.07 1.13
CA LEU A 70 -6.85 0.75 1.72
C LEU A 70 -7.51 0.83 3.10
N PHE A 71 -7.24 1.89 3.86
CA PHE A 71 -7.71 2.05 5.24
C PHE A 71 -8.39 3.39 5.49
N ASN A 72 -8.98 3.54 6.66
CA ASN A 72 -9.32 4.85 7.21
C ASN A 72 -8.98 4.87 8.71
N THR A 73 -9.29 5.97 9.38
CA THR A 73 -9.02 6.14 10.81
C THR A 73 -9.65 5.09 11.73
N THR A 74 -10.68 4.37 11.27
CA THR A 74 -11.35 3.31 12.05
C THR A 74 -10.82 1.90 11.74
N THR A 75 -10.17 1.71 10.59
CA THR A 75 -9.67 0.40 10.14
C THR A 75 -8.15 0.32 10.12
N MET A 76 -7.43 1.41 10.30
CA MET A 76 -5.96 1.46 10.14
C MET A 76 -5.15 0.54 11.05
N ASP A 77 -5.69 0.11 12.20
CA ASP A 77 -5.02 -0.79 13.16
C ASP A 77 -5.92 -1.96 13.62
N SER A 78 -6.95 -2.28 12.84
CA SER A 78 -7.87 -3.37 13.17
C SER A 78 -7.37 -4.72 12.66
N SER A 79 -6.30 -5.23 13.29
CA SER A 79 -5.61 -6.48 12.91
C SER A 79 -6.52 -7.71 12.79
N SER A 80 -7.65 -7.76 13.51
CA SER A 80 -8.60 -8.88 13.48
C SER A 80 -9.75 -8.76 12.48
N ASN A 81 -9.99 -7.57 11.91
CA ASN A 81 -11.17 -7.31 11.06
C ASN A 81 -10.82 -7.01 9.60
N ASN A 82 -9.57 -6.63 9.32
CA ASN A 82 -9.13 -6.46 7.94
C ASN A 82 -8.71 -7.81 7.36
N GLN A 83 -8.81 -7.92 6.03
CA GLN A 83 -8.35 -9.08 5.26
C GLN A 83 -7.48 -8.60 4.11
N ILE A 84 -6.56 -7.69 4.40
CA ILE A 84 -5.74 -6.98 3.42
C ILE A 84 -4.27 -7.23 3.75
N ILE A 85 -3.55 -7.80 2.79
CA ILE A 85 -2.09 -7.83 2.81
C ILE A 85 -1.59 -6.97 1.65
N PHE A 86 -0.54 -6.21 1.87
CA PHE A 86 0.01 -5.35 0.83
C PHE A 86 1.50 -5.12 1.01
N VAL A 87 2.13 -4.75 -0.09
CA VAL A 87 3.49 -4.22 -0.13
C VAL A 87 3.38 -2.76 -0.50
N GLU A 88 3.88 -1.88 0.37
CA GLU A 88 3.87 -0.44 0.15
C GLU A 88 5.23 0.10 -0.26
N PHE A 89 5.19 1.16 -1.04
CA PHE A 89 6.29 2.06 -1.33
C PHE A 89 5.90 3.41 -0.73
N ASP A 90 6.18 3.56 0.56
CA ASP A 90 5.84 4.74 1.33
C ASP A 90 6.89 5.83 1.12
N SER A 91 6.40 6.96 0.63
CA SER A 91 7.18 8.14 0.26
C SER A 91 6.97 9.30 1.23
N PHE A 92 6.15 9.12 2.27
CA PHE A 92 5.88 10.14 3.26
C PHE A 92 5.72 9.51 4.65
N PRO A 93 6.76 9.57 5.52
CA PRO A 93 6.67 8.97 6.85
C PRO A 93 5.64 9.69 7.72
N ASN A 94 4.64 8.97 8.19
CA ASN A 94 3.61 9.44 9.10
C ASN A 94 4.08 9.27 10.56
N THR A 95 4.66 10.32 11.13
CA THR A 95 5.24 10.30 12.50
C THR A 95 4.24 9.92 13.60
N GLU A 96 2.96 10.19 13.39
CA GLU A 96 1.85 9.80 14.26
C GLU A 96 1.67 8.27 14.35
N TRP A 97 2.23 7.51 13.40
CA TRP A 97 2.27 6.05 13.36
C TRP A 97 3.63 5.48 13.77
N GLY A 98 4.57 6.34 14.19
CA GLY A 98 5.92 5.97 14.60
C GLY A 98 6.91 5.81 13.46
N GLU A 99 6.53 6.18 12.24
CA GLU A 99 7.42 6.17 11.08
C GLU A 99 8.39 7.35 11.13
N THR A 100 9.61 7.11 10.68
CA THR A 100 10.70 8.11 10.71
C THR A 100 11.39 8.29 9.37
N THR A 101 11.13 7.40 8.42
CA THR A 101 11.76 7.39 7.09
C THR A 101 10.79 6.87 6.05
N GLU A 102 10.95 7.36 4.83
CA GLU A 102 10.45 6.73 3.62
C GLU A 102 10.95 5.27 3.56
N HIS A 103 10.09 4.35 3.13
CA HIS A 103 10.36 2.92 3.24
C HIS A 103 9.56 2.07 2.25
N VAL A 104 10.02 0.84 2.07
CA VAL A 104 9.23 -0.25 1.47
C VAL A 104 8.81 -1.19 2.58
N GLY A 105 7.52 -1.51 2.61
CA GLY A 105 6.87 -2.20 3.71
C GLY A 105 6.12 -3.46 3.29
N ILE A 106 6.06 -4.46 4.17
CA ILE A 106 5.09 -5.55 4.10
C ILE A 106 4.10 -5.37 5.24
N ASN A 107 2.84 -5.24 4.89
CA ASN A 107 1.78 -4.86 5.80
C ASN A 107 0.73 -5.96 5.85
N ASN A 108 0.22 -6.20 7.07
CA ASN A 108 -0.77 -7.23 7.34
C ASN A 108 -1.89 -6.65 8.18
N ASN A 109 -3.03 -6.38 7.56
CA ASN A 109 -4.25 -5.90 8.20
C ASN A 109 -4.12 -4.56 8.98
N SER A 110 -3.01 -3.84 8.78
CA SER A 110 -2.71 -2.57 9.43
C SER A 110 -1.94 -1.67 8.46
N VAL A 111 -2.05 -0.35 8.64
CA VAL A 111 -1.18 0.62 7.94
C VAL A 111 0.26 0.51 8.43
N ILE A 112 0.48 0.07 9.67
CA ILE A 112 1.81 -0.09 10.22
C ILE A 112 2.45 -1.34 9.62
N SER A 113 3.56 -1.14 8.92
CA SER A 113 4.38 -2.21 8.36
C SER A 113 4.79 -3.25 9.41
N SER A 114 4.58 -4.53 9.12
CA SER A 114 5.08 -5.64 9.95
C SER A 114 6.59 -5.81 9.83
N VAL A 115 7.13 -5.50 8.65
CA VAL A 115 8.56 -5.39 8.37
C VAL A 115 8.75 -4.33 7.30
N MET A 116 9.82 -3.55 7.40
CA MET A 116 10.16 -2.55 6.40
C MET A 116 11.67 -2.48 6.16
N THR A 117 12.03 -1.87 5.03
CA THR A 117 13.39 -1.42 4.73
C THR A 117 13.35 0.04 4.30
N PRO A 118 14.29 0.89 4.72
CA PRO A 118 14.37 2.26 4.23
C PRO A 118 14.50 2.31 2.70
N TRP A 119 13.79 3.24 2.08
CA TRP A 119 13.82 3.49 0.64
C TRP A 119 13.57 4.97 0.40
N ASN A 120 14.50 5.64 -0.28
CA ASN A 120 14.46 7.09 -0.46
C ASN A 120 13.80 7.43 -1.80
N ALA A 121 12.51 7.73 -1.78
CA ALA A 121 11.72 8.15 -2.93
C ALA A 121 12.23 9.48 -3.52
N SER A 122 12.76 10.39 -2.69
CA SER A 122 13.37 11.64 -3.18
C SER A 122 14.57 11.37 -4.10
N LEU A 123 15.44 10.43 -3.71
CA LEU A 123 16.63 10.05 -4.48
C LEU A 123 16.27 9.36 -5.80
N HIS A 124 15.11 8.68 -5.83
CA HIS A 124 14.60 7.94 -6.99
C HIS A 124 13.48 8.68 -7.73
N SER A 125 13.34 9.98 -7.53
CA SER A 125 12.29 10.76 -8.18
C SER A 125 12.43 10.71 -9.70
N GLY A 126 11.40 10.22 -10.38
CA GLY A 126 11.38 10.08 -11.84
C GLY A 126 12.10 8.84 -12.36
N ASP A 127 12.78 8.08 -11.51
CA ASP A 127 13.38 6.80 -11.88
C ASP A 127 12.30 5.73 -12.06
N THR A 128 12.57 4.77 -12.93
CA THR A 128 11.75 3.55 -13.03
C THR A 128 12.15 2.58 -11.94
N ALA A 129 11.20 2.23 -11.06
CA ALA A 129 11.34 1.13 -10.12
C ALA A 129 10.82 -0.16 -10.79
N GLU A 130 11.63 -1.22 -10.76
CA GLU A 130 11.27 -2.55 -11.25
C GLU A 130 11.14 -3.50 -10.06
N VAL A 131 9.98 -4.15 -9.92
CA VAL A 131 9.63 -5.04 -8.79
C VAL A 131 9.20 -6.40 -9.32
#